data_AF-A0A7K6UA69-F1
#
_entry.id   AF-A0A7K6UA69-F1
#
_cell.length_a   1.000
_cell.length_b   1.000
_cell.length_c   1.000
_cell.angle_alpha   90.00
_cell.angle_beta   90.00
_cell.angle_gamma   90.00
#
_symmetry.space_group_name_H-M   'P 1'
#
loop_
_entity.id
_entity.type
_entity.pdbx_description
1 polymer ?
#
loop_
_entity_poly.entity_id
_entity_poly.type
_entity_poly.pdbx_seq_one_letter_code
_entity_poly.pdbx_strand_id
1 'polypeptide(L)'
;GRMDTMVLQVRRSIAFLLQRYPGIRGLYLCGHSAGAHLAAMVLSTDWTEFGVTPDIRGAVLVSGIYDLEPILHTYVNDALNMSREVALRNSPMLCVAPAVPACQVLVAVAQYDSAEFRRQSQEYGQALRVAGWSVSLLDIAGVDHFDIIEKLSEESYVLTQVGEKLLSSL
;
A
#
# COMPACT_ATOMS: atom_id res chain seq x y z
N GLY A 1 -10.48 -7.86 -15.37
CA GLY A 1 -9.26 -7.39 -16.05
C GLY A 1 -8.04 -7.94 -15.35
N ARG A 2 -6.84 -7.72 -15.90
CA ARG A 2 -5.58 -8.21 -15.28
C ARG A 2 -5.39 -7.69 -13.86
N MET A 3 -5.82 -6.45 -13.59
CA MET A 3 -5.75 -5.85 -12.25
C MET A 3 -6.56 -6.61 -11.19
N ASP A 4 -7.81 -7.00 -11.50
CA ASP A 4 -8.64 -7.78 -10.57
C ASP A 4 -7.96 -9.09 -10.18
N THR A 5 -7.36 -9.76 -11.17
CA THR A 5 -6.65 -11.01 -10.96
C THR A 5 -5.44 -10.81 -10.04
N MET A 6 -4.65 -9.75 -10.24
CA MET A 6 -3.49 -9.45 -9.41
C MET A 6 -3.91 -9.15 -7.96
N VAL A 7 -4.89 -8.28 -7.75
CA VAL A 7 -5.41 -7.96 -6.41
C VAL A 7 -5.95 -9.22 -5.72
N LEU A 8 -6.72 -10.04 -6.44
CA LEU A 8 -7.24 -11.30 -5.91
C LEU A 8 -6.12 -12.30 -5.56
N GLN A 9 -5.07 -12.40 -6.38
CA GLN A 9 -3.94 -13.27 -6.11
C GLN A 9 -3.18 -12.86 -4.86
N VAL A 10 -2.95 -11.55 -4.65
CA VAL A 10 -2.30 -11.05 -3.43
C VAL A 10 -3.16 -11.38 -2.19
N ARG A 11 -4.47 -11.10 -2.24
CA ARG A 11 -5.40 -11.45 -1.14
C ARG A 11 -5.37 -12.95 -0.81
N ARG A 12 -5.44 -13.80 -1.84
CA ARG A 12 -5.38 -15.27 -1.69
C ARG A 12 -4.04 -15.73 -1.13
N SER A 13 -2.94 -15.07 -1.47
CA SER A 13 -1.61 -15.41 -0.93
C SER A 13 -1.53 -15.18 0.57
N ILE A 14 -2.08 -14.07 1.07
CA ILE A 14 -2.15 -13.78 2.51
C ILE A 14 -3.05 -14.78 3.23
N ALA A 15 -4.24 -15.05 2.69
CA ALA A 15 -5.14 -16.06 3.27
C ALA A 15 -4.48 -17.44 3.32
N PHE A 16 -3.78 -17.84 2.25
CA PHE A 16 -3.02 -19.08 2.20
C PHE A 16 -1.94 -19.13 3.28
N LEU A 17 -1.15 -18.07 3.46
CA LEU A 17 -0.10 -18.02 4.48
C LEU A 17 -0.67 -18.21 5.89
N LEU A 18 -1.77 -17.54 6.22
CA LEU A 18 -2.41 -17.64 7.54
C LEU A 18 -2.99 -19.04 7.79
N GLN A 19 -3.60 -19.66 6.78
CA GLN A 19 -4.11 -21.01 6.88
C GLN A 19 -2.99 -22.05 6.99
N ARG A 20 -1.89 -21.85 6.24
CA ARG A 20 -0.75 -22.76 6.23
C ARG A 20 0.08 -22.67 7.51
N TYR A 21 0.17 -21.48 8.09
CA TYR A 21 0.99 -21.17 9.25
C TYR A 21 0.15 -20.46 10.33
N PRO A 22 -0.70 -21.20 11.08
CA PRO A 22 -1.60 -20.61 12.08
C PRO A 22 -0.88 -19.93 13.25
N GLY A 23 0.44 -20.12 13.38
CA GLY A 23 1.28 -19.44 14.36
C GLY A 23 1.72 -18.02 13.95
N ILE A 24 1.39 -17.53 12.75
CA ILE A 24 1.68 -16.15 12.34
C ILE A 24 0.92 -15.19 13.26
N ARG A 25 1.66 -14.30 13.91
CA ARG A 25 1.14 -13.22 14.76
C ARG A 25 1.80 -11.94 14.29
N GLY A 26 0.99 -10.91 14.01
CA GLY A 26 1.48 -9.66 13.43
C GLY A 26 1.92 -9.81 11.97
N LEU A 27 1.10 -9.32 11.06
CA LEU A 27 1.43 -9.14 9.67
C LEU A 27 1.79 -7.68 9.42
N TYR A 28 2.91 -7.46 8.73
CA TYR A 28 3.31 -6.15 8.25
C TYR A 28 3.39 -6.19 6.74
N LEU A 29 2.85 -5.15 6.10
CA LEU A 29 2.86 -5.00 4.65
C LEU A 29 3.93 -3.99 4.26
N CYS A 30 4.68 -4.27 3.21
CA CYS A 30 5.56 -3.30 2.59
C CYS A 30 5.38 -3.37 1.09
N GLY A 31 5.22 -2.23 0.44
CA GLY A 31 5.02 -2.16 -1.00
C GLY A 31 5.63 -0.89 -1.57
N HIS A 32 6.16 -1.00 -2.78
CA HIS A 32 6.68 0.11 -3.57
C HIS A 32 5.91 0.22 -4.87
N SER A 33 5.53 1.43 -5.29
CA SER A 33 4.83 1.68 -6.55
C SER A 33 3.57 0.83 -6.71
N ALA A 34 3.49 -0.02 -7.72
CA ALA A 34 2.39 -0.98 -7.90
C ALA A 34 2.26 -1.96 -6.70
N GLY A 35 3.35 -2.27 -5.99
CA GLY A 35 3.30 -3.04 -4.74
C GLY A 35 2.63 -2.28 -3.60
N ALA A 36 2.83 -0.96 -3.50
CA ALA A 36 2.16 -0.12 -2.52
C ALA A 36 0.65 -0.05 -2.80
N HIS A 37 0.27 0.02 -4.08
CA HIS A 37 -1.13 -0.13 -4.51
C HIS A 37 -1.74 -1.46 -4.04
N LEU A 38 -1.07 -2.58 -4.28
CA LEU A 38 -1.56 -3.90 -3.90
C LEU A 38 -1.65 -4.04 -2.37
N ALA A 39 -0.66 -3.54 -1.62
CA ALA A 39 -0.70 -3.51 -0.15
C ALA A 39 -1.85 -2.63 0.38
N ALA A 40 -2.14 -1.50 -0.28
CA ALA A 40 -3.28 -0.66 0.06
C ALA A 40 -4.63 -1.37 -0.22
N MET A 41 -4.74 -2.10 -1.32
CA MET A 41 -5.92 -2.94 -1.60
C MET A 41 -6.10 -4.07 -0.58
N VAL A 42 -5.01 -4.60 -0.03
CA VAL A 42 -4.99 -5.59 1.06
C VAL A 42 -5.54 -4.99 2.36
N LEU A 43 -5.14 -3.76 2.71
CA LEU A 43 -5.67 -3.05 3.89
C LEU A 43 -7.19 -2.84 3.81
N SER A 44 -7.70 -2.55 2.62
CA SER A 44 -9.13 -2.35 2.34
C SER A 44 -9.93 -3.65 2.15
N THR A 45 -9.36 -4.83 2.41
CA THR A 45 -10.02 -6.11 2.14
C THR A 45 -10.98 -6.50 3.25
N ASP A 46 -12.20 -6.90 2.89
CA ASP A 46 -13.06 -7.68 3.77
C ASP A 46 -12.54 -9.12 3.85
N TRP A 47 -11.81 -9.42 4.91
CA TRP A 47 -11.17 -10.73 5.08
C TRP A 47 -12.15 -11.85 5.41
N THR A 48 -13.39 -11.53 5.77
CA THR A 48 -14.43 -12.54 6.01
C THR A 48 -14.72 -13.34 4.74
N GLU A 49 -14.61 -12.71 3.56
CA GLU A 49 -14.73 -13.36 2.25
C GLU A 49 -13.67 -14.45 2.00
N PHE A 50 -12.54 -14.37 2.71
CA PHE A 50 -11.41 -15.29 2.60
C PHE A 50 -11.34 -16.29 3.77
N GLY A 51 -12.27 -16.22 4.71
CA GLY A 51 -12.33 -17.11 5.88
C GLY A 51 -11.12 -16.97 6.81
N VAL A 52 -10.47 -15.80 6.86
CA VAL A 52 -9.33 -15.51 7.72
C VAL A 52 -9.48 -14.15 8.39
N THR A 53 -8.72 -13.89 9.45
CA THR A 53 -8.65 -12.57 10.08
C THR A 53 -7.17 -12.22 10.29
N PRO A 54 -6.50 -11.58 9.32
CA PRO A 54 -5.10 -11.18 9.47
C PRO A 54 -4.96 -10.17 10.62
N ASP A 55 -3.99 -10.41 11.50
CA ASP A 55 -3.53 -9.44 12.49
C ASP A 55 -2.58 -8.44 11.83
N ILE A 56 -3.10 -7.55 10.96
CA ILE A 56 -2.29 -6.53 10.26
C ILE A 56 -1.93 -5.43 11.25
N ARG A 57 -0.64 -5.32 11.60
CA ARG A 57 -0.14 -4.35 12.58
C ARG A 57 0.47 -3.11 11.95
N GLY A 58 0.85 -3.19 10.68
CA GLY A 58 1.19 -1.98 9.95
C GLY A 58 1.48 -2.18 8.48
N ALA A 59 1.62 -1.06 7.79
CA ALA A 59 1.91 -1.00 6.37
C ALA A 59 2.89 0.13 6.04
N VAL A 60 3.87 -0.15 5.19
CA VAL A 60 4.80 0.82 4.61
C VAL A 60 4.51 0.89 3.11
N LEU A 61 3.95 2.02 2.67
CA LEU A 61 3.46 2.26 1.32
C LEU A 61 4.34 3.33 0.66
N VAL A 62 5.25 2.93 -0.22
CA VAL A 62 6.28 3.79 -0.79
C VAL A 62 5.95 4.13 -2.23
N SER A 63 5.84 5.42 -2.56
CA SER A 63 5.62 5.95 -3.91
C SER A 63 4.48 5.24 -4.65
N GLY A 64 3.36 5.02 -3.95
CA GLY A 64 2.23 4.23 -4.44
C GLY A 64 1.26 5.00 -5.32
N ILE A 65 0.46 4.25 -6.09
CA ILE A 65 -0.70 4.74 -6.84
C ILE A 65 -1.97 4.26 -6.13
N TYR A 66 -2.89 5.17 -5.81
CA TYR A 66 -4.09 4.92 -5.03
C TYR A 66 -5.38 5.26 -5.78
N ASP A 67 -5.28 6.01 -6.88
CA ASP A 67 -6.31 6.17 -7.89
C ASP A 67 -5.77 5.75 -9.26
N LEU A 68 -6.40 4.73 -9.85
CA LEU A 68 -6.03 4.18 -11.14
C LEU A 68 -6.71 4.88 -12.32
N GLU A 69 -7.66 5.79 -12.11
CA GLU A 69 -8.32 6.49 -13.23
C GLU A 69 -7.31 7.18 -14.16
N PRO A 70 -6.31 7.93 -13.67
CA PRO A 70 -5.35 8.61 -14.54
C PRO A 70 -4.53 7.64 -15.40
N ILE A 71 -4.29 6.41 -14.91
CA ILE A 71 -3.51 5.39 -15.63
C ILE A 71 -4.19 4.99 -16.94
N LEU A 72 -5.53 5.04 -17.00
CA LEU A 72 -6.30 4.68 -18.19
C LEU A 72 -5.88 5.46 -19.44
N HIS A 73 -5.36 6.67 -19.25
CA HIS A 73 -4.96 7.61 -20.30
C HIS A 73 -3.45 7.59 -20.57
N THR A 74 -2.74 6.56 -20.11
CA THR A 74 -1.29 6.41 -20.25
C THR A 74 -0.92 5.10 -20.93
N TYR A 75 0.30 5.01 -21.47
CA TYR A 75 0.83 3.78 -22.08
C TYR A 75 0.87 2.59 -21.11
N VAL A 76 0.86 2.83 -19.79
CA VAL A 76 0.81 1.76 -18.78
C VAL A 76 -0.46 0.92 -18.95
N ASN A 77 -1.57 1.55 -19.40
CA ASN A 77 -2.81 0.83 -19.62
C ASN A 77 -2.79 -0.08 -20.86
N ASP A 78 -1.83 0.08 -21.79
CA ASP A 78 -1.69 -0.85 -22.92
C ASP A 78 -1.40 -2.27 -22.43
N ALA A 79 -0.63 -2.38 -21.33
CA ALA A 79 -0.31 -3.65 -20.68
C ALA A 79 -1.41 -4.11 -19.71
N LEU A 80 -2.01 -3.20 -18.96
CA LEU A 80 -3.01 -3.56 -17.94
C LEU A 80 -4.40 -3.83 -18.53
N ASN A 81 -4.70 -3.17 -19.66
CA ASN A 81 -5.97 -3.20 -20.39
C ASN A 81 -7.17 -3.07 -19.45
N MET A 82 -7.14 -2.01 -18.63
CA MET A 82 -8.20 -1.73 -17.66
C MET A 82 -9.33 -0.96 -18.34
N SER A 83 -10.56 -1.34 -18.00
CA SER A 83 -11.72 -0.47 -18.20
C SER A 83 -11.82 0.52 -17.05
N ARG A 84 -12.65 1.57 -17.22
CA ARG A 84 -12.93 2.53 -16.14
C ARG A 84 -13.47 1.85 -14.89
N GLU A 85 -14.35 0.86 -15.05
CA GLU A 85 -14.93 0.09 -13.96
C GLU A 85 -13.87 -0.75 -13.24
N VAL A 86 -12.87 -1.25 -13.96
CA VAL A 86 -11.71 -1.98 -13.38
C VAL A 86 -10.86 -1.02 -12.56
N ALA A 87 -10.53 0.15 -13.11
CA ALA A 87 -9.76 1.16 -12.40
C ALA A 87 -10.47 1.58 -11.11
N LEU A 88 -11.75 1.98 -11.18
CA LEU A 88 -12.53 2.47 -10.04
C LEU A 88 -12.55 1.46 -8.88
N ARG A 89 -12.88 0.20 -9.13
CA ARG A 89 -12.96 -0.81 -8.06
C ARG A 89 -11.59 -1.28 -7.54
N ASN A 90 -10.53 -0.97 -8.27
CA ASN A 90 -9.15 -1.25 -7.87
C ASN A 90 -8.40 0.04 -7.51
N SER A 91 -9.07 1.15 -7.23
CA SER A 91 -8.45 2.37 -6.69
C SER A 91 -8.53 2.32 -5.16
N PRO A 92 -7.43 2.08 -4.42
CA PRO A 92 -7.43 2.11 -2.94
C PRO A 92 -8.09 3.36 -2.34
N MET A 93 -7.95 4.51 -2.99
CA MET A 93 -8.57 5.78 -2.61
C MET A 93 -10.10 5.67 -2.45
N LEU A 94 -10.74 4.84 -3.26
CA LEU A 94 -12.19 4.65 -3.28
C LEU A 94 -12.65 3.49 -2.39
N CYS A 95 -11.71 2.79 -1.73
CA CYS A 95 -11.97 1.61 -0.92
C CYS A 95 -11.53 1.79 0.54
N VAL A 96 -11.29 3.02 1.00
CA VAL A 96 -10.86 3.27 2.39
C VAL A 96 -11.94 2.81 3.37
N ALA A 97 -11.63 1.75 4.11
CA ALA A 97 -12.48 1.22 5.17
C ALA A 97 -12.18 1.92 6.51
N PRO A 98 -13.10 1.85 7.49
CA PRO A 98 -12.81 2.32 8.85
C PRO A 98 -11.57 1.64 9.44
N ALA A 99 -10.87 2.36 10.32
CA ALA A 99 -9.61 1.92 10.89
C ALA A 99 -9.69 0.53 11.55
N VAL A 100 -8.67 -0.29 11.29
CA VAL A 100 -8.41 -1.51 12.04
C VAL A 100 -7.67 -1.14 13.33
N PRO A 101 -8.10 -1.60 14.52
CA PRO A 101 -7.41 -1.33 15.77
C PRO A 101 -5.93 -1.69 15.69
N ALA A 102 -5.05 -0.81 16.20
CA ALA A 102 -3.60 -0.98 16.29
C ALA A 102 -2.79 -1.04 14.98
N CYS A 103 -3.39 -0.86 13.79
CA CYS A 103 -2.63 -0.81 12.54
C CYS A 103 -2.02 0.58 12.29
N GLN A 104 -0.69 0.66 12.16
CA GLN A 104 0.02 1.90 11.78
C GLN A 104 0.35 1.91 10.28
N VAL A 105 0.04 2.99 9.58
CA VAL A 105 0.36 3.14 8.15
C VAL A 105 1.38 4.25 7.95
N LEU A 106 2.50 3.92 7.31
CA LEU A 106 3.44 4.87 6.76
C LEU A 106 3.19 5.00 5.27
N VAL A 107 2.85 6.19 4.81
CA VAL A 107 2.88 6.54 3.39
C VAL A 107 4.16 7.35 3.15
N ALA A 108 5.03 6.87 2.29
CA ALA A 108 6.28 7.55 1.91
C ALA A 108 6.25 7.89 0.41
N VAL A 109 6.84 9.01 0.03
CA VAL A 109 6.97 9.42 -1.37
C VAL A 109 8.32 10.11 -1.60
N ALA A 110 8.89 9.96 -2.79
CA ALA A 110 10.18 10.55 -3.12
C ALA A 110 10.04 12.04 -3.47
N GLN A 111 11.08 12.82 -3.18
CA GLN A 111 11.12 14.23 -3.58
C GLN A 111 11.01 14.39 -5.10
N TYR A 112 11.71 13.54 -5.85
CA TYR A 112 11.76 13.59 -7.31
C TYR A 112 10.75 12.66 -7.99
N ASP A 113 9.76 12.17 -7.25
CA ASP A 113 8.59 11.53 -7.86
C ASP A 113 7.78 12.51 -8.70
N SER A 114 7.01 11.96 -9.65
CA SER A 114 6.07 12.76 -10.42
C SER A 114 5.05 13.46 -9.50
N ALA A 115 4.51 14.58 -9.98
CA ALA A 115 3.48 15.31 -9.25
C ALA A 115 2.28 14.41 -8.89
N GLU A 116 1.98 13.41 -9.71
CA GLU A 116 0.85 12.50 -9.49
C GLU A 116 1.11 11.51 -8.35
N PHE A 117 2.30 10.91 -8.25
CA PHE A 117 2.66 10.06 -7.10
C PHE A 117 2.62 10.86 -5.79
N ARG A 118 3.11 12.10 -5.82
CA ARG A 118 3.09 13.01 -4.67
C ARG A 118 1.67 13.39 -4.28
N ARG A 119 0.84 13.80 -5.24
CA ARG A 119 -0.57 14.15 -5.02
C ARG A 119 -1.34 12.97 -4.42
N GLN A 120 -1.27 11.80 -5.03
CA GLN A 120 -2.02 10.64 -4.56
C GLN A 120 -1.54 10.15 -3.20
N SER A 121 -0.24 10.21 -2.90
CA SER A 121 0.28 9.86 -1.56
C SER A 121 -0.26 10.78 -0.47
N GLN A 122 -0.33 12.08 -0.74
CA GLN A 122 -0.92 13.07 0.18
C GLN A 122 -2.42 12.82 0.38
N GLU A 123 -3.17 12.68 -0.71
CA GLU A 123 -4.61 12.45 -0.67
C GLU A 123 -4.98 11.14 0.02
N TYR A 124 -4.26 10.05 -0.25
CA TYR A 124 -4.56 8.75 0.32
C TYR A 124 -4.21 8.71 1.81
N GLY A 125 -3.07 9.29 2.18
CA GLY A 125 -2.71 9.47 3.59
C GLY A 125 -3.76 10.28 4.34
N GLN A 126 -4.31 11.33 3.72
CA GLN A 126 -5.39 12.13 4.32
C GLN A 126 -6.71 11.36 4.41
N ALA A 127 -7.10 10.61 3.38
CA ALA A 127 -8.31 9.79 3.38
C ALA A 127 -8.27 8.73 4.49
N LEU A 128 -7.12 8.07 4.68
CA LEU A 128 -6.90 7.13 5.78
C LEU A 128 -7.03 7.82 7.14
N ARG A 129 -6.44 9.01 7.34
CA ARG A 129 -6.60 9.77 8.60
C ARG A 129 -8.05 10.11 8.90
N VAL A 130 -8.79 10.55 7.89
CA VAL A 130 -10.24 10.86 8.02
C VAL A 130 -11.04 9.62 8.40
N ALA A 131 -10.66 8.45 7.89
CA ALA A 131 -11.24 7.16 8.26
C ALA A 131 -10.76 6.61 9.63
N GLY A 132 -9.95 7.38 10.37
CA GLY A 132 -9.51 7.08 11.73
C GLY A 132 -8.21 6.28 11.85
N TRP A 133 -7.48 6.07 10.74
CA TRP A 133 -6.23 5.30 10.76
C TRP A 133 -5.10 6.11 11.40
N SER A 134 -4.16 5.42 12.05
CA SER A 134 -2.89 6.01 12.47
C SER A 134 -1.95 6.10 11.28
N VAL A 135 -1.75 7.31 10.73
CA VAL A 135 -1.01 7.51 9.48
C VAL A 135 0.11 8.54 9.61
N SER A 136 1.33 8.10 9.31
CA SER A 136 2.48 8.96 9.06
C SER A 136 2.66 9.18 7.56
N LEU A 137 3.01 10.40 7.17
CA LEU A 137 3.29 10.74 5.78
C LEU A 137 4.69 11.32 5.71
N LEU A 138 5.53 10.74 4.85
CA LEU A 138 6.94 11.08 4.73
C LEU A 138 7.29 11.46 3.30
N ASP A 139 7.84 12.66 3.12
CA ASP A 139 8.42 13.12 1.86
C ASP A 139 9.94 12.98 1.97
N ILE A 140 10.53 12.08 1.19
CA ILE A 140 11.95 11.73 1.31
C ILE A 140 12.78 12.60 0.37
N ALA A 141 13.60 13.46 0.97
CA ALA A 141 14.48 14.38 0.25
C ALA A 141 15.60 13.65 -0.51
N GLY A 142 15.98 14.19 -1.68
CA GLY A 142 17.17 13.81 -2.41
C GLY A 142 17.14 12.41 -3.02
N VAL A 143 15.96 11.82 -3.20
CA VAL A 143 15.75 10.53 -3.86
C VAL A 143 14.68 10.64 -4.93
N ASP A 144 14.76 9.73 -5.91
CA ASP A 144 13.74 9.52 -6.93
C ASP A 144 12.91 8.26 -6.65
N HIS A 145 12.03 7.93 -7.59
CA HIS A 145 11.11 6.79 -7.51
C HIS A 145 11.80 5.45 -7.27
N PHE A 146 13.06 5.28 -7.69
CA PHE A 146 13.78 4.02 -7.59
C PHE A 146 14.74 4.03 -6.40
N ASP A 147 15.55 5.10 -6.29
CA ASP A 147 16.53 5.25 -5.21
C ASP A 147 15.90 5.24 -3.81
N ILE A 148 14.61 5.61 -3.71
CA ILE A 148 13.86 5.62 -2.45
C ILE A 148 13.85 4.26 -1.76
N ILE A 149 13.89 3.15 -2.51
CA ILE A 149 13.93 1.79 -1.95
C ILE A 149 15.31 1.15 -1.97
N GLU A 150 16.23 1.57 -2.85
CA GLU A 150 17.56 0.96 -2.96
C GLU A 150 18.38 1.11 -1.67
N LYS A 151 18.15 2.21 -0.94
CA LYS A 151 18.82 2.53 0.32
C LYS A 151 18.20 1.88 1.55
N LEU A 152 17.20 1.01 1.40
CA LEU A 152 16.54 0.32 2.53
C LEU A 152 17.47 -0.59 3.34
N SER A 153 18.60 -1.00 2.76
CA SER A 153 19.64 -1.77 3.48
C SER A 153 20.56 -0.89 4.34
N GLU A 154 20.49 0.43 4.21
CA GLU A 154 21.30 1.37 4.98
C GLU A 154 20.60 1.72 6.30
N GLU A 155 21.24 1.42 7.44
CA GLU A 155 20.69 1.69 8.78
C GLU A 155 20.47 3.20 9.06
N SER A 156 21.28 4.05 8.44
CA SER A 156 21.15 5.51 8.58
C SER A 156 20.04 6.11 7.72
N TYR A 157 19.48 5.34 6.79
CA TYR A 157 18.47 5.87 5.88
C TYR A 157 17.13 6.04 6.59
N VAL A 158 16.50 7.19 6.37
CA VAL A 158 15.30 7.61 7.11
C VAL A 158 14.16 6.61 6.97
N LEU A 159 13.95 6.05 5.77
CA LEU A 159 12.87 5.08 5.56
C LEU A 159 13.12 3.76 6.30
N THR A 160 14.38 3.32 6.37
CA THR A 160 14.80 2.15 7.16
C THR A 160 14.46 2.36 8.63
N GLN A 161 14.91 3.48 9.21
CA GLN A 161 14.70 3.76 10.64
C GLN A 161 13.22 3.91 11.02
N VAL A 162 12.42 4.54 10.15
CA VAL A 162 10.97 4.68 10.40
C VAL A 162 10.28 3.33 10.22
N GLY A 163 10.65 2.54 9.21
CA GLY A 163 10.15 1.19 9.01
C GLY A 163 10.43 0.27 10.20
N GLU A 164 11.66 0.27 10.72
CA GLU A 164 12.04 -0.49 11.90
C GLU A 164 11.25 -0.08 13.14
N LYS A 165 11.04 1.22 13.38
CA LYS A 165 10.22 1.71 14.50
C LYS A 165 8.78 1.23 14.41
N LEU A 166 8.22 1.18 13.20
CA LEU A 166 6.87 0.67 12.96
C LEU A 166 6.82 -0.83 13.28
N LEU A 167 7.83 -1.61 12.87
CA LEU A 167 7.95 -3.04 13.16
C LEU A 167 8.18 -3.32 14.66
N SER A 168 8.88 -2.44 15.36
CA SER A 168 9.25 -2.61 16.77
C SER A 168 8.22 -2.08 17.77
N SER A 169 7.12 -1.48 17.31
CA SER A 169 6.09 -0.84 18.17
C SER A 169 5.17 -1.83 18.91
N LEU A 170 5.73 -2.99 19.31
CA LEU A 170 5.09 -4.10 20.01
C LEU A 170 4.89 -3.84 21.51
#